data_AF-A0A0E4BTC6-F1
#
_entry.id   AF-A0A0E4BTC6-F1
#
_cell.length_a   1.000
_cell.length_b   1.000
_cell.length_c   1.000
_cell.angle_alpha   90.00
_cell.angle_beta   90.00
_cell.angle_gamma   90.00
#
_symmetry.space_group_name_H-M   'P 1'
#
loop_
_entity.id
_entity.type
_entity.pdbx_description
1 polymer ?
#
loop_
_entity_poly.entity_id
_entity_poly.type
_entity_poly.pdbx_seq_one_letter_code
_entity_poly.pdbx_strand_id
1 'polypeptide(L)'
;MITGHCEASPSISDLHRILQKLLVTMVQAGRGMAWLPESLIADQLASGELVKAGGPEWEIPIEIHVFRPRSRLTPAAEAFWKHVQEHPRPSIARKPVRSRRGRG
;
A
#
# COMPACT_ATOMS: atom_id res chain seq x y z
N MET A 1 8.85 -43.45 -2.79
CA MET A 1 7.72 -43.16 -1.87
C MET A 1 8.01 -41.79 -1.26
N ILE A 2 7.49 -40.72 -1.89
CA ILE A 2 7.70 -39.34 -1.42
C ILE A 2 6.38 -38.92 -0.78
N THR A 3 6.41 -38.69 0.53
CA THR A 3 5.30 -38.13 1.28
C THR A 3 5.19 -36.65 0.92
N GLY A 4 4.21 -36.31 0.09
CA GLY A 4 3.83 -34.92 -0.15
C GLY A 4 3.23 -34.35 1.13
N HIS A 5 3.96 -33.47 1.79
CA HIS A 5 3.42 -32.64 2.87
C HIS A 5 2.32 -31.76 2.25
N CYS A 6 1.09 -31.94 2.74
CA CYS A 6 -0.09 -31.22 2.29
C CYS A 6 0.13 -29.71 2.50
N GLU A 7 0.08 -28.95 1.41
CA GLU A 7 0.33 -27.52 1.35
C GLU A 7 -0.62 -26.74 2.25
N ALA A 8 -0.08 -25.72 2.93
CA ALA A 8 -0.86 -24.72 3.64
C ALA A 8 -1.86 -24.09 2.66
N SER A 9 -3.17 -24.19 2.98
CA SER A 9 -4.20 -23.46 2.24
C SER A 9 -3.82 -21.97 2.20
N PRO A 10 -3.70 -21.35 1.03
CA PRO A 10 -3.32 -19.95 0.94
C PRO A 10 -4.37 -19.12 1.67
N SER A 11 -3.94 -18.36 2.67
CA SER A 11 -4.82 -17.50 3.45
C SER A 11 -5.31 -16.34 2.56
N ILE A 12 -6.42 -15.70 2.93
CA ILE A 12 -6.95 -14.53 2.22
C ILE A 12 -5.89 -13.41 2.08
N SER A 13 -4.92 -13.35 3.00
CA SER A 13 -3.77 -12.44 2.95
C SER A 13 -2.78 -12.75 1.83
N ASP A 14 -2.61 -14.02 1.45
CA ASP A 14 -1.70 -14.45 0.39
C ASP A 14 -2.27 -14.12 -1.00
N LEU A 15 -3.59 -14.23 -1.16
CA LEU A 15 -4.30 -13.88 -2.39
C LEU A 15 -4.20 -12.38 -2.72
N HIS A 16 -4.22 -11.52 -1.69
CA HIS A 16 -4.05 -10.07 -1.87
C HIS A 16 -2.67 -9.72 -2.44
N ARG A 17 -1.61 -10.41 -2.01
CA ARG A 17 -0.25 -10.15 -2.49
C ARG A 17 -0.03 -10.61 -3.93
N ILE A 18 -0.71 -11.67 -4.36
CA ILE A 18 -0.62 -12.20 -5.73
C ILE A 18 -1.19 -11.19 -6.74
N LEU A 19 -2.35 -10.61 -6.44
CA LEU A 19 -3.02 -9.67 -7.36
C LEU A 19 -2.22 -8.37 -7.57
N GLN A 20 -1.59 -7.85 -6.51
CA GLN A 20 -0.75 -6.66 -6.61
C GLN A 20 0.46 -6.89 -7.53
N LYS A 21 1.16 -8.01 -7.33
CA LYS A 21 2.34 -8.35 -8.12
C LYS A 21 1.99 -8.60 -9.59
N LEU A 22 0.84 -9.23 -9.86
CA LEU A 22 0.38 -9.49 -11.21
C LEU A 22 0.22 -8.21 -12.02
N LEU A 23 -0.36 -7.16 -11.43
CA LEU A 23 -0.55 -5.87 -12.12
C LEU A 23 0.79 -5.24 -12.48
N VAL A 24 1.79 -5.30 -11.60
CA VAL A 24 3.14 -4.80 -11.92
C VAL A 24 3.71 -5.54 -13.12
N THR A 25 3.67 -6.88 -13.10
CA THR A 25 4.20 -7.70 -14.19
C THR A 25 3.50 -7.46 -15.53
N MET A 26 2.18 -7.24 -15.51
CA MET A 26 1.42 -6.95 -16.73
C MET A 26 1.77 -5.59 -17.33
N VAL A 27 1.96 -4.56 -16.50
CA VAL A 27 2.37 -3.24 -16.98
C VAL A 27 3.81 -3.27 -17.49
N GLN A 28 4.72 -3.96 -16.78
CA GLN A 28 6.10 -4.16 -17.26
C GLN A 28 6.15 -4.90 -18.60
N ALA A 29 5.25 -5.87 -18.81
CA ALA A 29 5.11 -6.56 -20.09
C ALA A 29 4.47 -5.71 -21.20
N GLY A 30 4.21 -4.42 -20.97
CA GLY A 30 3.58 -3.51 -21.93
C GLY A 30 2.10 -3.78 -22.18
N ARG A 31 1.44 -4.57 -21.31
CA ARG A 31 0.03 -4.99 -21.48
C ARG A 31 -0.92 -4.04 -20.74
N GLY A 32 -0.79 -2.74 -21.01
CA GLY A 32 -1.69 -1.69 -20.52
C GLY A 32 -1.10 -0.82 -19.41
N MET A 33 -1.98 -0.14 -18.68
CA MET A 33 -1.65 0.80 -17.60
C MET A 33 -2.38 0.42 -16.31
N ALA A 34 -1.76 0.66 -15.15
CA ALA A 34 -2.37 0.39 -13.86
C ALA A 34 -2.07 1.48 -12.84
N TRP A 35 -2.99 1.65 -11.90
CA TRP A 35 -2.79 2.45 -10.71
C TRP A 35 -2.03 1.63 -9.67
N LEU A 36 -0.79 2.01 -9.39
CA LEU A 36 0.11 1.28 -8.50
C LEU A 36 0.67 2.21 -7.42
N PRO A 37 0.79 1.77 -6.16
CA PRO A 37 1.49 2.52 -5.13
C PRO A 37 2.94 2.74 -5.55
N GLU A 38 3.44 3.97 -5.42
CA GLU A 38 4.82 4.31 -5.80
C GLU A 38 5.85 3.45 -5.07
N SER A 39 5.60 3.11 -3.80
CA SER A 39 6.47 2.23 -3.02
C SER A 39 6.64 0.83 -3.60
N LEU A 40 5.75 0.39 -4.49
CA LEU A 40 5.81 -0.91 -5.14
C LEU A 40 6.60 -0.88 -6.45
N ILE A 41 6.70 0.28 -7.09
CA ILE A 41 7.31 0.46 -8.43
C ILE A 41 8.45 1.48 -8.44
N ALA A 42 8.98 1.85 -7.26
CA ALA A 42 9.98 2.90 -7.12
C ALA A 42 11.25 2.58 -7.95
N ASP A 43 11.69 1.33 -7.94
CA ASP A 43 12.87 0.88 -8.69
C ASP A 43 12.63 0.96 -10.20
N GLN A 44 11.43 0.57 -10.67
CA GLN A 44 11.04 0.63 -12.08
C GLN A 44 10.88 2.06 -12.59
N LEU A 45 10.41 2.98 -11.72
CA LEU A 45 10.36 4.40 -12.04
C LEU A 45 11.78 4.99 -12.11
N ALA A 46 12.67 4.60 -11.20
CA ALA A 46 14.06 5.06 -11.18
C ALA A 46 14.87 4.53 -12.38
N SER A 47 14.61 3.30 -12.82
CA SER A 47 15.25 2.69 -13.98
C SER A 47 14.67 3.17 -15.32
N GLY A 48 13.50 3.81 -15.30
CA GLY A 48 12.75 4.20 -16.50
C GLY A 48 12.02 3.04 -17.20
N GLU A 49 11.99 1.85 -16.60
CA GLU A 49 11.19 0.72 -17.09
C GLU A 49 9.69 1.04 -17.07
N LEU A 50 9.26 1.82 -16.06
CA LEU A 50 7.92 2.37 -15.97
C LEU A 50 7.97 3.89 -15.96
N VAL A 51 6.96 4.52 -16.57
CA VAL A 51 6.78 5.96 -16.57
C VAL A 51 5.38 6.32 -16.10
N LYS A 52 5.23 7.47 -15.46
CA LYS A 52 3.91 7.98 -15.07
C LYS A 52 3.11 8.27 -16.35
N ALA A 53 1.91 7.69 -16.45
CA ALA A 53 1.06 7.82 -17.63
C ALA A 53 0.35 9.19 -17.75
N GLY A 54 0.34 10.00 -16.69
CA GLY A 54 -0.34 11.30 -16.64
C GLY A 54 0.34 12.30 -15.70
N GLY A 55 -0.20 13.51 -15.64
CA GLY A 55 0.26 14.58 -14.76
C GLY A 55 -0.17 14.41 -13.29
N PRO A 56 0.21 15.33 -12.39
CA PRO A 56 -0.10 15.27 -10.96
C PRO A 56 -1.60 15.17 -10.63
N GLU A 57 -2.47 15.58 -11.55
CA GLU A 57 -3.91 15.44 -11.44
C GLU A 57 -4.42 13.99 -11.53
N TRP A 58 -3.56 13.08 -12.03
CA TRP A 58 -3.77 11.63 -12.05
C TRP A 58 -3.04 10.95 -10.89
N GLU A 59 -2.54 11.68 -9.90
CA GLU A 59 -1.96 11.08 -8.70
C GLU A 59 -3.01 11.02 -7.59
N ILE A 60 -3.25 9.82 -7.05
CA ILE A 60 -4.08 9.63 -5.87
C ILE A 60 -3.14 9.52 -4.66
N PRO A 61 -3.09 10.54 -3.77
CA PRO A 61 -2.26 10.46 -2.57
C PRO A 61 -2.82 9.39 -1.63
N ILE A 62 -1.94 8.52 -1.14
CA ILE A 62 -2.26 7.45 -0.19
C ILE A 62 -1.56 7.75 1.13
N GLU A 63 -2.32 7.70 2.23
CA GLU A 63 -1.82 7.83 3.60
C GLU A 63 -1.93 6.49 4.33
N ILE A 64 -0.88 6.10 5.06
CA ILE A 64 -0.88 4.92 5.92
C ILE A 64 -1.09 5.40 7.36
N HIS A 65 -2.18 4.97 7.99
CA HIS A 65 -2.47 5.26 9.38
C HIS A 65 -2.26 4.01 10.25
N VAL A 66 -1.59 4.18 11.39
CA VAL A 66 -1.46 3.12 12.39
C VAL A 66 -2.45 3.40 13.51
N PHE A 67 -3.28 2.41 13.87
CA PHE A 67 -4.28 2.54 14.93
C PHE A 67 -3.85 1.78 16.19
N ARG A 68 -3.85 2.46 17.33
CA ARG A 68 -3.62 1.85 18.65
C ARG A 68 -4.96 1.41 19.25
N PRO A 69 -5.16 0.11 19.56
CA PRO A 69 -6.31 -0.33 20.34
C PRO A 69 -6.41 0.39 21.69
N ARG A 70 -7.63 0.59 22.20
CA ARG A 70 -7.84 1.23 23.52
C ARG A 70 -7.52 0.28 24.68
N SER A 71 -7.49 -1.03 24.44
CA SER A 71 -7.08 -2.04 25.41
C SER A 71 -5.59 -1.95 25.72
N ARG A 72 -5.19 -2.43 26.91
CA ARG A 72 -3.78 -2.47 27.30
C ARG A 72 -3.03 -3.46 26.41
N LEU A 73 -1.92 -3.02 25.84
CA LEU A 73 -1.07 -3.85 24.99
C LEU A 73 0.05 -4.49 25.81
N THR A 74 0.81 -5.40 25.18
CA THR A 74 2.03 -5.94 25.79
C THR A 74 3.03 -4.81 26.06
N PRO A 75 3.93 -4.95 27.05
CA PRO A 75 4.92 -3.92 27.34
C PRO A 75 5.76 -3.49 26.13
N ALA A 76 6.10 -4.42 25.24
CA ALA A 76 6.82 -4.15 24.00
C ALA A 76 6.01 -3.28 23.03
N ALA A 77 4.72 -3.58 22.87
CA ALA A 77 3.84 -2.78 22.02
C ALA A 77 3.60 -1.38 22.61
N GLU A 78 3.48 -1.25 23.93
CA GLU A 78 3.38 0.07 24.59
C GLU A 78 4.66 0.90 24.41
N ALA A 79 5.84 0.29 24.54
CA ALA A 79 7.11 0.95 24.28
C ALA A 79 7.23 1.41 22.82
N PHE A 80 6.80 0.58 21.86
CA PHE A 80 6.70 0.96 20.46
C PHE A 80 5.78 2.17 20.26
N TRP A 81 4.57 2.14 20.83
CA TRP A 81 3.62 3.25 20.72
C TRP A 81 4.11 4.53 21.37
N LYS A 82 4.89 4.44 22.45
CA LYS A 82 5.56 5.60 23.06
C LYS A 82 6.58 6.20 22.10
N HIS A 83 7.44 5.37 21.49
CA HIS A 83 8.44 5.81 20.53
C HIS A 83 7.82 6.47 19.28
N VAL A 84 6.76 5.90 18.72
CA VAL A 84 6.06 6.47 17.55
C VAL A 84 5.42 7.83 17.86
N GLN A 85 4.91 8.02 19.08
CA GLN A 85 4.31 9.30 19.52
C GLN A 85 5.37 10.37 19.78
N GLU A 86 6.56 9.99 20.27
CA GLU A 86 7.69 10.89 20.47
C GLU A 86 8.33 11.33 19.14
N HIS A 87 8.26 10.46 18.12
CA HIS A 87 8.76 10.72 16.77
C HIS A 87 7.66 10.62 15.71
N PRO A 88 6.67 11.53 15.74
CA PRO A 88 5.63 11.53 14.73
C PRO A 88 6.25 11.80 13.37
N ARG A 89 6.07 10.89 12.41
CA ARG A 89 6.36 11.22 11.01
C ARG A 89 5.40 12.33 10.58
N PRO A 90 5.88 13.43 9.98
CA PRO A 90 4.99 14.47 9.50
C PRO A 90 4.02 13.87 8.48
N SER A 91 2.73 13.87 8.81
CA SER A 91 1.68 13.50 7.87
C SER A 91 1.61 14.56 6.79
N ILE A 92 1.69 14.15 5.52
CA ILE A 92 1.45 15.04 4.38
C ILE A 92 0.06 15.67 4.58
N ALA A 93 -0.02 17.00 4.55
CA ALA A 93 -1.23 17.73 4.91
C ALA A 93 -2.44 17.27 4.07
N ARG A 94 -3.50 16.80 4.74
CA ARG A 94 -4.76 16.38 4.09
C ARG A 94 -5.33 17.52 3.25
N LYS A 95 -5.39 17.36 1.93
CA LYS A 95 -6.15 18.28 1.06
C LYS A 95 -7.64 18.01 1.32
N PRO A 96 -8.46 19.03 1.67
CA PRO A 96 -9.87 18.79 1.97
C PRO A 96 -10.57 18.20 0.74
N VAL A 97 -11.18 17.03 0.90
CA VAL A 97 -12.01 16.42 -0.14
C VAL A 97 -13.17 17.39 -0.38
N ARG A 98 -13.24 17.95 -1.60
CA ARG A 98 -14.31 18.86 -1.99
C ARG A 98 -15.59 18.02 -2.04
N SER A 99 -16.40 18.05 -0.99
CA SER A 99 -17.69 17.39 -1.00
C SER A 99 -18.50 17.97 -2.17
N ARG A 100 -18.80 17.14 -3.17
CA ARG A 100 -19.82 17.47 -4.15
C ARG A 100 -21.13 17.54 -3.37
N ARG A 101 -21.48 18.72 -2.86
CA ARG A 101 -22.85 19.04 -2.50
C ARG A 101 -23.69 18.81 -3.76
N GLY A 102 -24.56 17.82 -3.69
CA GLY A 102 -25.53 17.48 -4.72
C GLY A 102 -26.31 18.72 -5.11
N ARG A 103 -26.52 18.86 -6.42
CA ARG A 103 -27.35 19.86 -7.04
C ARG A 103 -28.64 19.15 -7.43
N GLY A 104 -29.79 19.66 -6.99
CA GLY A 104 -31.12 19.22 -7.40
C GLY A 104 -31.89 18.56 -6.29
#